data_AF-A0A6N4TBV8-F1
#
_entry.id   AF-A0A6N4TBV8-F1
#
_cell.length_a   1.000
_cell.length_b   1.000
_cell.length_c   1.000
_cell.angle_alpha   90.00
_cell.angle_beta   90.00
_cell.angle_gamma   90.00
#
_symmetry.space_group_name_H-M   'P 1'
#
loop_
_entity.id
_entity.type
_entity.pdbx_description
1 polymer ?
#
loop_
_entity_poly.entity_id
_entity_poly.type
_entity_poly.pdbx_seq_one_letter_code
_entity_poly.pdbx_strand_id
1 'polypeptide(L)'
;MDSMEIKPGFAAEERALLRGQQIDARDLPSMLGWFPVAIEAGAGTLCWRHLGEARFLESFFLDTLNQQSREHRQVCLTPLASLPAQLASLSQVPPMAFIFHVSRCGSTLLTQMLASLPQCVVMSEPPVIDAFFRYYHAHPELQNATNIFQNLIAALGQRRSPDESHFFVKFDSWHLPWLPFVRAAFPAIPIIFLYREPQAVLASHQRQRGPQMIPGLLNTTRLQAAASHEQAANFDAYAASMLVSMLQAGFENAVSQDLILLNYSQLPEVLWVELLMLFRLDCCEQDLMKLKARSALHSKHRHTGFTGDPAPAVSAQEWEASTCLRHCNQIYLQLEELRSKVKICKVVSG
;
A
#
# COMPACT_ATOMS: atom_id res chain seq x y z
N MET A 1 -12.47 -6.32 -37.12
CA MET A 1 -12.79 -5.20 -36.21
C MET A 1 -11.93 -5.42 -34.98
N ASP A 2 -10.77 -4.78 -34.96
CA ASP A 2 -9.86 -4.81 -33.81
C ASP A 2 -10.60 -4.30 -32.59
N SER A 3 -10.73 -5.16 -31.58
CA SER A 3 -11.12 -4.74 -30.25
C SER A 3 -10.05 -3.78 -29.74
N MET A 4 -10.38 -2.49 -29.65
CA MET A 4 -9.64 -1.54 -28.81
C MET A 4 -9.61 -2.13 -27.40
N GLU A 5 -8.51 -2.80 -27.05
CA GLU A 5 -8.11 -3.01 -25.66
C GLU A 5 -7.92 -1.62 -25.07
N ILE A 6 -8.97 -1.11 -24.44
CA ILE A 6 -8.84 -0.06 -23.44
C ILE A 6 -7.82 -0.63 -22.44
N LYS A 7 -6.63 -0.02 -22.34
CA LYS A 7 -5.68 -0.33 -21.28
C LYS A 7 -6.04 0.55 -20.08
N PRO A 8 -6.95 0.14 -19.16
CA PRO A 8 -7.11 0.86 -17.92
C PRO A 8 -5.82 0.71 -17.10
N GLY A 9 -5.34 1.81 -16.55
CA GLY A 9 -4.17 1.82 -15.67
C GLY A 9 -3.16 2.90 -16.02
N PHE A 10 -2.23 3.08 -15.10
CA PHE A 10 -1.12 4.03 -15.09
C PHE A 10 -0.07 3.82 -16.20
N ALA A 11 -0.47 3.46 -17.43
CA ALA A 11 0.45 3.20 -18.54
C ALA A 11 1.42 4.36 -18.80
N ALA A 12 1.01 5.61 -18.55
CA ALA A 12 1.88 6.78 -18.65
C ALA A 12 2.88 6.90 -17.48
N GLU A 13 2.47 6.63 -16.25
CA GLU A 13 3.37 6.67 -15.07
C GLU A 13 4.33 5.47 -15.07
N GLU A 14 3.86 4.28 -15.45
CA GLU A 14 4.73 3.11 -15.68
C GLU A 14 5.77 3.40 -16.75
N ARG A 15 5.39 3.99 -17.87
CA ARG A 15 6.36 4.45 -18.89
C ARG A 15 7.32 5.50 -18.35
N ALA A 16 6.91 6.32 -17.38
CA ALA A 16 7.79 7.29 -16.76
C ALA A 16 8.83 6.63 -15.84
N LEU A 17 8.48 5.50 -15.19
CA LEU A 17 9.40 4.68 -14.40
C LEU A 17 10.54 4.08 -15.25
N LEU A 18 10.27 3.82 -16.53
CA LEU A 18 11.26 3.27 -17.46
C LEU A 18 12.24 4.34 -17.99
N ARG A 19 12.05 5.62 -17.66
CA ARG A 19 12.92 6.71 -18.17
C ARG A 19 14.17 6.87 -17.32
N GLY A 20 15.32 6.79 -17.97
CA GLY A 20 16.63 7.07 -17.40
C GLY A 20 17.75 6.55 -18.29
N GLN A 21 18.99 6.76 -17.88
CA GLN A 21 20.15 6.08 -18.44
C GLN A 21 19.99 4.57 -18.20
N GLN A 22 19.95 3.78 -19.26
CA GLN A 22 19.91 2.32 -19.14
C GLN A 22 21.30 1.77 -18.83
N ILE A 23 21.39 0.96 -17.79
CA ILE A 23 22.61 0.24 -17.38
C ILE A 23 22.38 -1.25 -17.65
N ASP A 24 23.35 -1.94 -18.27
CA ASP A 24 23.28 -3.40 -18.43
C ASP A 24 23.53 -4.06 -17.06
N ALA A 25 22.67 -5.01 -16.70
CA ALA A 25 22.80 -5.73 -15.43
C ALA A 25 24.13 -6.46 -15.28
N ARG A 26 24.78 -6.82 -16.39
CA ARG A 26 26.09 -7.47 -16.42
C ARG A 26 27.24 -6.54 -16.01
N ASP A 27 27.03 -5.24 -16.11
CA ASP A 27 28.00 -4.22 -15.71
C ASP A 27 27.86 -3.83 -14.23
N LEU A 28 26.82 -4.32 -13.54
CA LEU A 28 26.56 -4.04 -12.13
C LEU A 28 27.24 -5.07 -11.23
N PRO A 29 27.98 -4.65 -10.19
CA PRO A 29 28.56 -5.58 -9.23
C PRO A 29 27.49 -6.26 -8.36
N SER A 30 26.38 -5.58 -8.11
CA SER A 30 25.20 -6.10 -7.42
C SER A 30 23.97 -5.24 -7.70
N MET A 31 22.79 -5.74 -7.31
CA MET A 31 21.53 -4.98 -7.34
C MET A 31 21.30 -4.15 -6.06
N LEU A 32 22.32 -3.96 -5.21
CA LEU A 32 22.20 -3.15 -4.00
C LEU A 32 21.84 -1.70 -4.37
N GLY A 33 20.77 -1.17 -3.78
CA GLY A 33 20.29 0.18 -4.06
C GLY A 33 19.47 0.29 -5.35
N TRP A 34 19.25 -0.81 -6.06
CA TRP A 34 18.31 -0.92 -7.18
C TRP A 34 17.00 -1.52 -6.67
N PHE A 35 15.88 -0.85 -6.95
CA PHE A 35 14.56 -1.30 -6.52
C PHE A 35 13.69 -1.65 -7.71
N PRO A 36 12.93 -2.76 -7.65
CA PRO A 36 12.06 -3.14 -8.74
C PRO A 36 10.83 -2.23 -8.74
N VAL A 37 10.40 -1.80 -9.93
CA VAL A 37 9.33 -0.78 -10.07
C VAL A 37 8.22 -1.14 -11.05
N ALA A 38 8.50 -2.02 -12.02
CA ALA A 38 7.53 -2.41 -13.04
C ALA A 38 7.85 -3.81 -13.59
N ILE A 39 6.84 -4.48 -14.11
CA ILE A 39 6.96 -5.74 -14.86
C ILE A 39 6.36 -5.49 -16.25
N GLU A 40 7.18 -5.58 -17.30
CA GLU A 40 6.71 -5.37 -18.66
C GLU A 40 5.96 -6.62 -19.17
N ALA A 41 4.70 -6.42 -19.54
CA ALA A 41 3.83 -7.46 -20.09
C ALA A 41 4.28 -7.85 -21.50
N GLY A 42 4.83 -9.06 -21.63
CA GLY A 42 5.28 -9.66 -22.90
C GLY A 42 6.54 -10.51 -22.74
N ALA A 43 7.54 -10.01 -22.00
CA ALA A 43 8.85 -10.67 -21.87
C ALA A 43 9.14 -11.19 -20.46
N GLY A 44 8.23 -10.97 -19.49
CA GLY A 44 8.53 -11.23 -18.08
C GLY A 44 9.78 -10.48 -17.65
N THR A 45 9.91 -9.21 -18.06
CA THR A 45 11.07 -8.37 -17.75
C THR A 45 10.75 -7.49 -16.56
N LEU A 46 11.65 -7.50 -15.58
CA LEU A 46 11.61 -6.68 -14.38
C LEU A 46 12.42 -5.41 -14.62
N CYS A 47 11.79 -4.26 -14.43
CA CYS A 47 12.47 -2.97 -14.47
C CYS A 47 12.86 -2.52 -13.06
N TRP A 48 14.08 -2.02 -12.96
CA TRP A 48 14.68 -1.52 -11.72
C TRP A 48 15.01 -0.03 -11.82
N ARG A 49 14.89 0.67 -10.70
CA ARG A 49 15.32 2.07 -10.52
C ARG A 49 16.45 2.12 -9.50
N HIS A 50 17.55 2.79 -9.85
CA HIS A 50 18.62 3.05 -8.90
C HIS A 50 18.25 4.21 -7.97
N LEU A 51 18.27 3.96 -6.65
CA LEU A 51 18.06 4.95 -5.60
C LEU A 51 19.30 5.12 -4.69
N GLY A 52 20.34 4.29 -4.87
CA GLY A 52 21.53 4.31 -4.03
C GLY A 52 21.18 4.22 -2.55
N GLU A 53 21.64 5.19 -1.76
CA GLU A 53 21.43 5.27 -0.31
C GLU A 53 20.17 6.06 0.09
N ALA A 54 19.40 6.59 -0.87
CA ALA A 54 18.24 7.43 -0.57
C ALA A 54 17.17 6.64 0.22
N ARG A 55 16.78 7.14 1.40
CA ARG A 55 15.73 6.53 2.23
C ARG A 55 14.34 6.86 1.68
N PHE A 56 13.40 5.94 1.86
CA PHE A 56 11.98 6.13 1.52
C PHE A 56 11.26 6.90 2.63
N LEU A 57 11.52 8.21 2.71
CA LEU A 57 10.92 9.09 3.71
C LEU A 57 9.66 9.81 3.20
N GLU A 58 9.41 9.78 1.89
CA GLU A 58 8.22 10.40 1.30
C GLU A 58 6.96 9.55 1.52
N SER A 59 5.80 10.16 1.29
CA SER A 59 4.49 9.54 1.62
C SER A 59 4.20 8.29 0.81
N PHE A 60 4.70 8.25 -0.42
CA PHE A 60 4.60 7.14 -1.35
C PHE A 60 5.97 6.81 -1.93
N PHE A 61 6.17 5.54 -2.33
CA PHE A 61 7.38 5.07 -2.98
C PHE A 61 7.68 5.90 -4.23
N LEU A 62 6.64 6.17 -5.03
CA LEU A 62 6.75 6.94 -6.26
C LEU A 62 7.19 8.39 -6.01
N ASP A 63 6.80 9.00 -4.88
CA ASP A 63 7.26 10.34 -4.51
C ASP A 63 8.78 10.36 -4.33
N THR A 64 9.34 9.33 -3.69
CA THR A 64 10.80 9.20 -3.49
C THR A 64 11.53 9.09 -4.84
N LEU A 65 11.00 8.30 -5.78
CA LEU A 65 11.55 8.23 -7.14
C LEU A 65 11.47 9.58 -7.86
N ASN A 66 10.38 10.32 -7.67
CA ASN A 66 10.15 11.60 -8.33
C ASN A 66 11.05 12.72 -7.81
N GLN A 67 11.62 12.59 -6.61
CA GLN A 67 12.66 13.51 -6.10
C GLN A 67 13.97 13.43 -6.90
N GLN A 68 14.24 12.33 -7.60
CA GLN A 68 15.43 12.24 -8.43
C GLN A 68 15.29 13.09 -9.69
N SER A 69 16.24 14.00 -9.89
CA SER A 69 16.36 14.80 -11.11
C SER A 69 16.58 13.90 -12.32
N ARG A 70 16.08 14.32 -13.48
CA ARG A 70 15.95 13.47 -14.68
C ARG A 70 17.30 12.94 -15.17
N GLU A 71 18.35 13.74 -15.04
CA GLU A 71 19.71 13.45 -15.45
C GLU A 71 20.41 12.38 -14.61
N HIS A 72 20.00 12.19 -13.34
CA HIS A 72 20.55 11.16 -12.46
C HIS A 72 19.74 9.85 -12.44
N ARG A 73 18.69 9.78 -13.27
CA ARG A 73 17.82 8.62 -13.34
C ARG A 73 18.53 7.48 -14.06
N GLN A 74 18.71 6.35 -13.38
CA GLN A 74 19.23 5.13 -13.98
C GLN A 74 18.20 4.00 -13.91
N VAL A 75 18.10 3.23 -14.99
CA VAL A 75 17.21 2.08 -15.13
C VAL A 75 18.00 0.84 -15.52
N CYS A 76 17.57 -0.32 -15.03
CA CYS A 76 18.15 -1.61 -15.37
C CYS A 76 17.01 -2.58 -15.66
N LEU A 77 17.16 -3.41 -16.69
CA LEU A 77 16.16 -4.38 -17.12
C LEU A 77 16.72 -5.78 -16.97
N THR A 78 15.96 -6.66 -16.32
CA THR A 78 16.41 -8.04 -16.07
C THR A 78 15.27 -9.01 -16.27
N PRO A 79 15.52 -10.26 -16.70
CA PRO A 79 14.47 -11.28 -16.71
C PRO A 79 13.91 -11.47 -15.29
N LEU A 80 12.59 -11.55 -15.15
CA LEU A 80 11.92 -11.80 -13.85
C LEU A 80 12.41 -13.10 -13.22
N ALA A 81 12.71 -14.11 -14.04
CA ALA A 81 13.28 -15.38 -13.61
C ALA A 81 14.70 -15.27 -13.00
N SER A 82 15.43 -14.18 -13.26
CA SER A 82 16.77 -13.94 -12.69
C SER A 82 16.73 -13.34 -11.28
N LEU A 83 15.55 -12.94 -10.80
CA LEU A 83 15.38 -12.28 -9.50
C LEU A 83 15.98 -13.05 -8.32
N PRO A 84 15.80 -14.39 -8.18
CA PRO A 84 16.43 -15.14 -7.08
C PRO A 84 17.96 -15.03 -7.07
N ALA A 85 18.59 -15.09 -8.25
CA ALA A 85 20.05 -15.00 -8.38
C ALA A 85 20.56 -13.59 -8.01
N GLN A 86 19.78 -12.55 -8.33
CA GLN A 86 20.09 -11.16 -7.98
C GLN A 86 19.99 -10.90 -6.48
N LEU A 87 19.09 -11.60 -5.79
CA LEU A 87 18.92 -11.49 -4.34
C LEU A 87 19.96 -12.27 -3.55
N ALA A 88 20.56 -13.32 -4.12
CA ALA A 88 21.50 -14.18 -3.42
C ALA A 88 22.72 -13.44 -2.84
N SER A 89 23.11 -12.30 -3.42
CA SER A 89 24.23 -11.47 -2.95
C SER A 89 23.81 -10.31 -2.06
N LEU A 90 22.51 -10.14 -1.78
CA LEU A 90 21.99 -9.02 -1.00
C LEU A 90 21.61 -9.47 0.40
N SER A 91 21.76 -8.57 1.37
CA SER A 91 21.14 -8.74 2.68
C SER A 91 19.71 -8.17 2.61
N GLN A 92 18.72 -8.91 3.12
CA GLN A 92 17.33 -8.46 3.18
C GLN A 92 16.82 -8.47 4.62
N VAL A 93 15.93 -7.54 4.91
CA VAL A 93 15.11 -7.49 6.10
C VAL A 93 13.78 -8.19 5.78
N PRO A 94 13.38 -9.26 6.51
CA PRO A 94 12.07 -9.87 6.28
C PRO A 94 10.94 -8.90 6.69
N PRO A 95 9.76 -8.97 6.04
CA PRO A 95 8.64 -8.14 6.40
C PRO A 95 8.22 -8.35 7.86
N MET A 96 8.11 -7.27 8.62
CA MET A 96 7.58 -7.22 9.98
C MET A 96 6.04 -7.18 9.97
N ALA A 97 5.45 -6.42 9.06
CA ALA A 97 4.01 -6.39 8.87
C ALA A 97 3.62 -5.88 7.49
N PHE A 98 2.42 -6.28 7.05
CA PHE A 98 1.75 -5.75 5.88
C PHE A 98 0.58 -4.86 6.29
N ILE A 99 0.40 -3.75 5.57
CA ILE A 99 -0.63 -2.75 5.87
C ILE A 99 -1.58 -2.66 4.67
N PHE A 100 -2.79 -3.20 4.84
CA PHE A 100 -3.91 -3.02 3.94
C PHE A 100 -4.87 -1.97 4.49
N HIS A 101 -5.62 -1.31 3.61
CA HIS A 101 -6.45 -0.20 4.02
C HIS A 101 -7.56 0.20 3.04
N VAL A 102 -8.60 0.87 3.53
CA VAL A 102 -9.74 1.36 2.70
C VAL A 102 -9.54 2.75 2.08
N SER A 103 -8.31 3.29 2.11
CA SER A 103 -7.99 4.67 1.69
C SER A 103 -8.50 5.73 2.69
N ARG A 104 -7.81 6.88 2.74
CA ARG A 104 -8.14 8.05 3.60
C ARG A 104 -8.39 7.71 5.09
N CYS A 105 -7.80 6.63 5.58
CA CYS A 105 -7.97 6.11 6.94
C CYS A 105 -6.70 6.23 7.80
N GLY A 106 -5.75 7.09 7.43
CA GLY A 106 -4.52 7.31 8.20
C GLY A 106 -3.37 6.33 7.90
N SER A 107 -3.47 5.50 6.85
CA SER A 107 -2.41 4.54 6.51
C SER A 107 -1.08 5.23 6.21
N THR A 108 -1.12 6.37 5.51
CA THR A 108 0.05 7.22 5.27
C THR A 108 0.62 7.80 6.58
N LEU A 109 -0.22 8.15 7.56
CA LEU A 109 0.25 8.65 8.87
C LEU A 109 1.05 7.57 9.61
N LEU A 110 0.49 6.34 9.69
CA LEU A 110 1.16 5.20 10.32
C LEU A 110 2.52 4.92 9.68
N THR A 111 2.57 4.81 8.33
CA THR A 111 3.83 4.54 7.63
C THR A 111 4.84 5.66 7.76
N GLN A 112 4.38 6.91 7.82
CA GLN A 112 5.27 8.07 7.96
C GLN A 112 5.86 8.18 9.36
N MET A 113 5.09 7.82 10.40
CA MET A 113 5.64 7.67 11.75
C MET A 113 6.72 6.58 11.77
N LEU A 114 6.43 5.39 11.25
CA LEU A 114 7.41 4.30 11.19
C LEU A 114 8.67 4.68 10.39
N ALA A 115 8.52 5.32 9.22
CA ALA A 115 9.64 5.72 8.37
C ALA A 115 10.58 6.76 9.03
N SER A 116 10.09 7.49 10.05
CA SER A 116 10.91 8.45 10.80
C SER A 116 11.98 7.77 11.66
N LEU A 117 11.82 6.48 11.97
CA LEU A 117 12.81 5.69 12.70
C LEU A 117 13.90 5.18 11.75
N PRO A 118 15.20 5.28 12.11
CA PRO A 118 16.29 4.81 11.26
C PRO A 118 16.25 3.30 11.02
N GLN A 119 15.77 2.52 12.00
CA GLN A 119 15.69 1.07 11.90
C GLN A 119 14.58 0.54 10.97
N CYS A 120 13.67 1.41 10.54
CA CYS A 120 12.52 1.04 9.74
C CYS A 120 12.76 1.31 8.24
N VAL A 121 12.61 0.25 7.45
CA VAL A 121 12.40 0.31 6.00
C VAL A 121 10.89 0.29 5.76
N VAL A 122 10.34 1.34 5.17
CA VAL A 122 8.90 1.44 4.93
C VAL A 122 8.62 1.65 3.45
N MET A 123 8.03 0.65 2.80
CA MET A 123 7.67 0.69 1.39
C MET A 123 6.18 1.00 1.28
N SER A 124 5.88 2.25 0.94
CA SER A 124 4.52 2.77 0.86
C SER A 124 4.02 2.74 -0.59
N GLU A 125 3.13 1.80 -0.92
CA GLU A 125 2.56 1.60 -2.26
C GLU A 125 3.64 1.43 -3.36
N PRO A 126 4.56 0.45 -3.22
CA PRO A 126 5.59 0.23 -4.23
C PRO A 126 4.96 -0.25 -5.55
N PRO A 127 5.22 0.42 -6.68
CA PRO A 127 4.49 0.19 -7.95
C PRO A 127 4.67 -1.22 -8.52
N VAL A 128 5.76 -1.90 -8.16
CA VAL A 128 6.00 -3.28 -8.59
C VAL A 128 4.97 -4.28 -8.03
N ILE A 129 4.38 -4.00 -6.85
CA ILE A 129 3.36 -4.88 -6.28
C ILE A 129 2.09 -4.84 -7.16
N ASP A 130 1.68 -3.64 -7.57
CA ASP A 130 0.57 -3.48 -8.50
C ASP A 130 0.89 -4.12 -9.86
N ALA A 131 2.10 -3.90 -10.39
CA ALA A 131 2.56 -4.54 -11.62
C ALA A 131 2.53 -6.07 -11.53
N PHE A 132 2.94 -6.65 -10.40
CA PHE A 132 2.86 -8.09 -10.16
C PHE A 132 1.42 -8.59 -10.14
N PHE A 133 0.52 -7.93 -9.42
CA PHE A 133 -0.88 -8.35 -9.37
C PHE A 133 -1.57 -8.25 -10.73
N ARG A 134 -1.29 -7.21 -11.53
CA ARG A 134 -1.77 -7.13 -12.91
C ARG A 134 -1.19 -8.23 -13.79
N TYR A 135 0.12 -8.46 -13.70
CA TYR A 135 0.81 -9.50 -14.46
C TYR A 135 0.24 -10.90 -14.15
N TYR A 136 0.08 -11.22 -12.86
CA TYR A 136 -0.47 -12.50 -12.42
C TYR A 136 -1.95 -12.64 -12.74
N HIS A 137 -2.74 -11.56 -12.67
CA HIS A 137 -4.15 -11.61 -13.08
C HIS A 137 -4.31 -11.94 -14.57
N ALA A 138 -3.40 -11.45 -15.43
CA ALA A 138 -3.38 -11.76 -16.85
C ALA A 138 -2.81 -13.16 -17.18
N HIS A 139 -2.07 -13.78 -16.25
CA HIS A 139 -1.41 -15.09 -16.41
C HIS A 139 -1.70 -15.99 -15.19
N PRO A 140 -2.96 -16.38 -14.95
CA PRO A 140 -3.34 -17.17 -13.78
C PRO A 140 -2.64 -18.54 -13.70
N GLU A 141 -2.13 -19.05 -14.83
CA GLU A 141 -1.36 -20.29 -14.95
C GLU A 141 0.08 -20.21 -14.43
N LEU A 142 0.54 -19.04 -14.00
CA LEU A 142 1.89 -18.81 -13.49
C LEU A 142 2.17 -19.66 -12.23
N GLN A 143 2.82 -20.81 -12.41
CA GLN A 143 3.05 -21.81 -11.36
C GLN A 143 3.86 -21.27 -10.17
N ASN A 144 4.78 -20.33 -10.42
CA ASN A 144 5.73 -19.84 -9.42
C ASN A 144 5.34 -18.45 -8.86
N ALA A 145 4.07 -18.04 -9.01
CA ALA A 145 3.61 -16.70 -8.62
C ALA A 145 3.94 -16.34 -7.17
N THR A 146 3.74 -17.25 -6.22
CA THR A 146 4.06 -17.05 -4.80
C THR A 146 5.54 -16.77 -4.59
N ASN A 147 6.43 -17.55 -5.20
CA ASN A 147 7.88 -17.38 -5.07
C ASN A 147 8.34 -16.07 -5.73
N ILE A 148 7.80 -15.74 -6.90
CA ILE A 148 8.07 -14.45 -7.56
C ILE A 148 7.66 -13.29 -6.64
N PHE A 149 6.47 -13.34 -6.06
CA PHE A 149 6.00 -12.30 -5.14
C PHE A 149 6.89 -12.20 -3.90
N GLN A 150 7.26 -13.32 -3.28
CA GLN A 150 8.15 -13.34 -2.12
C GLN A 150 9.52 -12.71 -2.44
N ASN A 151 10.09 -13.02 -3.60
CA ASN A 151 11.34 -12.41 -4.04
C ASN A 151 11.19 -10.91 -4.34
N LEU A 152 10.06 -10.45 -4.90
CA LEU A 152 9.82 -9.02 -5.10
C LEU A 152 9.75 -8.28 -3.75
N ILE A 153 9.08 -8.86 -2.76
CA ILE A 153 9.04 -8.32 -1.41
C ILE A 153 10.44 -8.31 -0.77
N ALA A 154 11.23 -9.37 -0.94
CA ALA A 154 12.62 -9.42 -0.47
C ALA A 154 13.51 -8.36 -1.16
N ALA A 155 13.31 -8.11 -2.46
CA ALA A 155 13.99 -7.06 -3.20
C ALA A 155 13.63 -5.66 -2.71
N LEU A 156 12.39 -5.44 -2.28
CA LEU A 156 11.96 -4.20 -1.63
C LEU A 156 12.55 -4.06 -0.22
N GLY A 157 12.74 -5.17 0.49
CA GLY A 157 13.32 -5.23 1.84
C GLY A 157 14.85 -5.24 1.90
N GLN A 158 15.57 -4.81 0.87
CA GLN A 158 17.03 -4.73 0.89
C GLN A 158 17.55 -3.96 2.10
N ARG A 159 18.46 -4.55 2.86
CA ARG A 159 19.19 -3.90 3.94
C ARG A 159 20.35 -3.10 3.34
N ARG A 160 20.27 -1.78 3.42
CA ARG A 160 21.27 -0.82 2.94
C ARG A 160 22.08 -0.16 4.06
N SER A 161 21.62 -0.25 5.31
CA SER A 161 22.41 0.13 6.48
C SER A 161 22.35 -0.92 7.59
N PRO A 162 23.34 -0.98 8.50
CA PRO A 162 23.30 -1.90 9.65
C PRO A 162 22.12 -1.66 10.59
N ASP A 163 21.60 -0.43 10.64
CA ASP A 163 20.50 -0.05 11.54
C ASP A 163 19.15 -0.61 11.05
N GLU A 164 18.99 -0.88 9.74
CA GLU A 164 17.74 -1.35 9.15
C GLU A 164 17.41 -2.79 9.59
N SER A 165 16.46 -2.92 10.51
CA SER A 165 16.05 -4.21 11.09
C SER A 165 14.56 -4.51 10.97
N HIS A 166 13.72 -3.52 10.62
CA HIS A 166 12.27 -3.69 10.54
C HIS A 166 11.75 -3.25 9.17
N PHE A 167 11.01 -4.12 8.48
CA PHE A 167 10.52 -3.84 7.14
C PHE A 167 8.98 -3.86 7.08
N PHE A 168 8.37 -2.77 6.61
CA PHE A 168 6.92 -2.64 6.48
C PHE A 168 6.54 -2.40 5.02
N VAL A 169 5.47 -3.05 4.57
CA VAL A 169 4.90 -2.81 3.23
C VAL A 169 3.45 -2.38 3.37
N LYS A 170 3.16 -1.18 2.89
CA LYS A 170 1.79 -0.69 2.76
C LYS A 170 1.34 -0.87 1.31
N PHE A 171 0.24 -1.59 1.14
CA PHE A 171 -0.35 -1.89 -0.17
C PHE A 171 -1.26 -0.76 -0.62
N ASP A 172 -1.55 -0.69 -1.92
CA ASP A 172 -2.58 0.21 -2.42
C ASP A 172 -3.96 -0.23 -1.92
N SER A 173 -4.88 0.73 -1.75
CA SER A 173 -6.22 0.41 -1.25
C SER A 173 -6.98 -0.57 -2.15
N TRP A 174 -6.66 -0.60 -3.45
CA TRP A 174 -7.29 -1.54 -4.38
C TRP A 174 -6.67 -2.95 -4.38
N HIS A 175 -5.65 -3.19 -3.57
CA HIS A 175 -5.07 -4.52 -3.40
C HIS A 175 -5.82 -5.39 -2.39
N LEU A 176 -6.85 -4.89 -1.69
CA LEU A 176 -7.62 -5.66 -0.70
C LEU A 176 -8.07 -7.06 -1.16
N PRO A 177 -8.57 -7.26 -2.40
CA PRO A 177 -8.94 -8.60 -2.89
C PRO A 177 -7.76 -9.58 -3.04
N TRP A 178 -6.53 -9.09 -2.99
CA TRP A 178 -5.30 -9.90 -3.02
C TRP A 178 -4.80 -10.31 -1.64
N LEU A 179 -5.46 -9.87 -0.56
CA LEU A 179 -5.08 -10.22 0.80
C LEU A 179 -4.99 -11.75 1.03
N PRO A 180 -5.90 -12.62 0.52
CA PRO A 180 -5.75 -14.07 0.62
C PRO A 180 -4.47 -14.61 -0.03
N PHE A 181 -4.09 -14.04 -1.18
CA PHE A 181 -2.84 -14.40 -1.85
C PHE A 181 -1.64 -13.99 -1.01
N VAL A 182 -1.63 -12.76 -0.46
CA VAL A 182 -0.55 -12.26 0.39
C VAL A 182 -0.42 -13.07 1.68
N ARG A 183 -1.54 -13.43 2.32
CA ARG A 183 -1.56 -14.32 3.50
C ARG A 183 -0.98 -15.69 3.16
N ALA A 184 -1.36 -16.29 2.04
CA ALA A 184 -0.82 -17.59 1.62
C ALA A 184 0.69 -17.50 1.34
N ALA A 185 1.16 -16.41 0.75
CA ALA A 185 2.58 -16.16 0.50
C ALA A 185 3.38 -15.91 1.78
N PHE A 186 2.75 -15.37 2.83
CA PHE A 186 3.40 -15.01 4.09
C PHE A 186 2.52 -15.38 5.30
N PRO A 187 2.40 -16.69 5.64
CA PRO A 187 1.45 -17.14 6.66
C PRO A 187 1.71 -16.54 8.05
N ALA A 188 2.97 -16.38 8.43
CA ALA A 188 3.39 -15.92 9.75
C ALA A 188 3.47 -14.40 9.90
N ILE A 189 3.35 -13.63 8.81
CA ILE A 189 3.53 -12.17 8.87
C ILE A 189 2.22 -11.49 9.30
N PRO A 190 2.22 -10.64 10.34
CA PRO A 190 1.04 -9.87 10.72
C PRO A 190 0.51 -9.01 9.58
N ILE A 191 -0.80 -9.00 9.40
CA ILE A 191 -1.50 -8.14 8.44
C ILE A 191 -2.39 -7.18 9.22
N ILE A 192 -2.13 -5.88 9.06
CA ILE A 192 -2.94 -4.80 9.61
C ILE A 192 -3.95 -4.40 8.55
N PHE A 193 -5.23 -4.35 8.93
CA PHE A 193 -6.28 -3.76 8.12
C PHE A 193 -6.76 -2.47 8.78
N LEU A 194 -6.40 -1.34 8.16
CA LEU A 194 -6.70 0.00 8.67
C LEU A 194 -7.93 0.59 7.97
N TYR A 195 -8.90 1.00 8.77
CA TYR A 195 -10.17 1.55 8.30
C TYR A 195 -10.63 2.76 9.10
N ARG A 196 -11.67 3.45 8.62
CA ARG A 196 -12.18 4.70 9.15
C ARG A 196 -13.68 4.81 8.89
N GLU A 197 -14.36 5.69 9.63
CA GLU A 197 -15.76 6.06 9.41
C GLU A 197 -16.01 6.39 7.92
N PRO A 198 -16.98 5.72 7.27
CA PRO A 198 -17.21 5.88 5.84
C PRO A 198 -17.45 7.32 5.38
N GLN A 199 -18.19 8.11 6.16
CA GLN A 199 -18.47 9.52 5.87
C GLN A 199 -17.17 10.33 5.74
N ALA A 200 -16.22 10.10 6.63
CA ALA A 200 -14.94 10.82 6.63
C ALA A 200 -14.07 10.43 5.42
N VAL A 201 -14.07 9.15 5.06
CA VAL A 201 -13.37 8.65 3.86
C VAL A 201 -13.94 9.30 2.60
N LEU A 202 -15.26 9.33 2.45
CA LEU A 202 -15.90 9.86 1.26
C LEU A 202 -15.81 11.39 1.19
N ALA A 203 -15.96 12.10 2.31
CA ALA A 203 -15.71 13.54 2.38
C ALA A 203 -14.27 13.92 2.01
N SER A 204 -13.29 13.08 2.36
CA SER A 204 -11.90 13.26 1.91
C SER A 204 -11.76 13.07 0.40
N HIS A 205 -12.43 12.07 -0.17
CA HIS A 205 -12.43 11.84 -1.62
C HIS A 205 -13.18 12.91 -2.41
N GLN A 206 -14.25 13.50 -1.88
CA GLN A 206 -14.91 14.65 -2.51
C GLN A 206 -13.97 15.85 -2.67
N ARG A 207 -13.13 16.12 -1.66
CA ARG A 207 -12.12 17.18 -1.73
C ARG A 207 -10.97 16.84 -2.67
N GLN A 208 -10.49 15.59 -2.60
CA GLN A 208 -9.37 15.12 -3.41
C GLN A 208 -9.61 13.65 -3.81
N ARG A 209 -10.17 13.46 -5.00
CA ARG A 209 -10.47 12.13 -5.53
C ARG A 209 -9.17 11.35 -5.73
N GLY A 210 -9.20 10.08 -5.30
CA GLY A 210 -8.12 9.14 -5.57
C GLY A 210 -8.39 8.45 -6.90
N PRO A 211 -7.36 7.94 -7.58
CA PRO A 211 -7.50 7.32 -8.90
C PRO A 211 -8.49 6.14 -8.91
N GLN A 212 -8.52 5.37 -7.84
CA GLN A 212 -9.45 4.24 -7.63
C GLN A 212 -10.91 4.65 -7.48
N MET A 213 -11.17 5.92 -7.19
CA MET A 213 -12.53 6.47 -7.08
C MET A 213 -13.00 7.09 -8.40
N ILE A 214 -12.28 6.89 -9.50
CA ILE A 214 -12.62 7.40 -10.83
C ILE A 214 -12.86 6.21 -11.78
N PRO A 215 -14.06 6.07 -12.37
CA PRO A 215 -14.36 4.98 -13.30
C PRO A 215 -13.36 4.92 -14.46
N GLY A 216 -12.87 3.71 -14.76
CA GLY A 216 -12.00 3.45 -15.91
C GLY A 216 -10.52 3.84 -15.75
N LEU A 217 -10.15 4.51 -14.66
CA LEU A 217 -8.75 4.91 -14.44
C LEU A 217 -7.87 3.74 -13.96
N LEU A 218 -8.45 2.80 -13.21
CA LEU A 218 -7.79 1.57 -12.76
C LEU A 218 -8.61 0.34 -13.14
N ASN A 219 -7.92 -0.80 -13.30
CA ASN A 219 -8.60 -2.09 -13.37
C ASN A 219 -9.04 -2.51 -11.97
N THR A 220 -10.28 -2.20 -11.62
CA THR A 220 -10.89 -2.55 -10.33
C THR A 220 -11.75 -3.82 -10.40
N THR A 221 -11.59 -4.65 -11.44
CA THR A 221 -12.45 -5.82 -11.68
C THR A 221 -12.49 -6.77 -10.48
N ARG A 222 -11.35 -6.94 -9.78
CA ARG A 222 -11.28 -7.79 -8.57
C ARG A 222 -11.96 -7.20 -7.34
N LEU A 223 -12.15 -5.88 -7.28
CA LEU A 223 -12.93 -5.24 -6.21
C LEU A 223 -14.44 -5.36 -6.46
N GLN A 224 -14.86 -5.90 -7.61
CA GLN A 224 -16.26 -6.07 -7.97
C GLN A 224 -17.08 -4.79 -7.77
N ALA A 225 -16.49 -3.62 -8.07
CA ALA A 225 -17.20 -2.35 -7.92
C ALA A 225 -18.50 -2.42 -8.72
N ALA A 226 -19.63 -2.43 -8.01
CA ALA A 226 -20.95 -2.40 -8.60
C ALA A 226 -21.09 -1.02 -9.25
N ALA A 227 -20.75 -0.91 -10.52
CA ALA A 227 -20.96 0.28 -11.31
C ALA A 227 -22.06 -0.05 -12.33
N SER A 228 -23.30 0.29 -11.99
CA SER A 228 -24.32 0.49 -13.02
C SER A 228 -23.90 1.67 -13.91
N HIS A 229 -24.40 1.73 -15.15
CA HIS A 229 -24.14 2.85 -16.05
C HIS A 229 -24.48 4.22 -15.43
N GLU A 230 -25.50 4.29 -14.56
CA GLU A 230 -25.88 5.49 -13.82
C GLU A 230 -24.83 5.93 -12.79
N GLN A 231 -24.16 4.98 -12.12
CA GLN A 231 -23.11 5.28 -11.15
C GLN A 231 -21.82 5.78 -11.82
N ALA A 232 -21.54 5.36 -13.05
CA ALA A 232 -20.39 5.87 -13.81
C ALA A 232 -20.52 7.37 -14.18
N ALA A 233 -21.75 7.89 -14.26
CA ALA A 233 -22.03 9.30 -14.53
C ALA A 233 -21.95 10.19 -13.28
N ASN A 234 -21.96 9.61 -12.07
CA ASN A 234 -21.84 10.32 -10.79
C ASN A 234 -20.63 9.80 -9.99
N PHE A 235 -19.54 10.56 -10.02
CA PHE A 235 -18.29 10.17 -9.36
C PHE A 235 -18.41 9.96 -7.85
N ASP A 236 -19.32 10.65 -7.16
CA ASP A 236 -19.51 10.46 -5.72
C ASP A 236 -20.28 9.16 -5.44
N ALA A 237 -21.28 8.82 -6.28
CA ALA A 237 -21.96 7.54 -6.20
C ALA A 237 -21.00 6.37 -6.51
N TYR A 238 -20.13 6.53 -7.52
CA TYR A 238 -19.08 5.54 -7.80
C TYR A 238 -18.09 5.42 -6.63
N ALA A 239 -17.63 6.53 -6.05
CA ALA A 239 -16.74 6.51 -4.89
C ALA A 239 -17.37 5.80 -3.68
N ALA A 240 -18.66 6.02 -3.44
CA ALA A 240 -19.40 5.31 -2.38
C ALA A 240 -19.49 3.80 -2.67
N SER A 241 -19.81 3.39 -3.90
CA SER A 241 -19.82 1.98 -4.30
C SER A 241 -18.44 1.34 -4.17
N MET A 242 -17.38 2.05 -4.57
CA MET A 242 -16.00 1.58 -4.42
C MET A 242 -15.61 1.40 -2.95
N LEU A 243 -16.04 2.31 -2.07
CA LEU A 243 -15.81 2.16 -0.63
C LEU A 243 -16.57 0.96 -0.05
N VAL A 244 -17.81 0.69 -0.50
CA VAL A 244 -18.53 -0.55 -0.14
C VAL A 244 -17.67 -1.75 -0.49
N SER A 245 -17.18 -1.84 -1.73
CA SER A 245 -16.33 -2.95 -2.18
C SER A 245 -15.07 -3.12 -1.34
N MET A 246 -14.39 -2.02 -0.97
CA MET A 246 -13.19 -2.08 -0.13
C MET A 246 -13.51 -2.53 1.30
N LEU A 247 -14.56 -1.97 1.93
CA LEU A 247 -14.98 -2.37 3.27
C LEU A 247 -15.41 -3.84 3.30
N GLN A 248 -16.18 -4.27 2.29
CA GLN A 248 -16.65 -5.64 2.16
C GLN A 248 -15.47 -6.62 2.03
N ALA A 249 -14.53 -6.35 1.11
CA ALA A 249 -13.34 -7.17 0.97
C ALA A 249 -12.51 -7.23 2.27
N GLY A 250 -12.37 -6.11 2.97
CA GLY A 250 -11.70 -6.06 4.27
C GLY A 250 -12.42 -6.88 5.34
N PHE A 251 -13.74 -6.78 5.43
CA PHE A 251 -14.57 -7.51 6.37
C PHE A 251 -14.54 -9.03 6.12
N GLU A 252 -14.67 -9.47 4.87
CA GLU A 252 -14.58 -10.89 4.50
C GLU A 252 -13.24 -11.50 4.89
N ASN A 253 -12.15 -10.76 4.69
CA ASN A 253 -10.82 -11.19 5.14
C ASN A 253 -10.69 -11.15 6.66
N ALA A 254 -11.28 -10.18 7.35
CA ALA A 254 -11.27 -10.11 8.81
C ALA A 254 -12.05 -11.26 9.48
N VAL A 255 -13.09 -11.77 8.82
CA VAL A 255 -13.85 -12.94 9.30
C VAL A 255 -13.11 -14.25 9.05
N SER A 256 -12.39 -14.35 7.92
CA SER A 256 -11.75 -15.59 7.48
C SER A 256 -10.27 -15.74 7.87
N GLN A 257 -9.64 -14.66 8.33
CA GLN A 257 -8.22 -14.62 8.65
C GLN A 257 -7.95 -13.82 9.92
N ASP A 258 -6.81 -14.10 10.53
CA ASP A 258 -6.32 -13.32 11.66
C ASP A 258 -5.68 -12.01 11.17
N LEU A 259 -6.45 -10.93 11.24
CA LEU A 259 -6.03 -9.57 10.91
C LEU A 259 -5.99 -8.71 12.16
N ILE A 260 -4.99 -7.82 12.21
CA ILE A 260 -4.98 -6.73 13.18
C ILE A 260 -5.89 -5.63 12.65
N LEU A 261 -7.12 -5.59 13.17
CA LEU A 261 -8.08 -4.55 12.86
C LEU A 261 -7.70 -3.25 13.57
N LEU A 262 -7.46 -2.21 12.78
CA LEU A 262 -7.06 -0.91 13.29
C LEU A 262 -8.04 0.17 12.81
N ASN A 263 -8.67 0.87 13.75
CA ASN A 263 -9.51 2.00 13.43
C ASN A 263 -8.67 3.28 13.44
N TYR A 264 -8.92 4.19 12.50
CA TYR A 264 -8.29 5.50 12.42
C TYR A 264 -8.33 6.29 13.74
N SER A 265 -9.42 6.19 14.51
CA SER A 265 -9.57 6.84 15.82
C SER A 265 -8.53 6.40 16.86
N GLN A 266 -7.89 5.24 16.67
CA GLN A 266 -6.81 4.77 17.54
C GLN A 266 -5.46 5.39 17.18
N LEU A 267 -5.33 6.03 16.01
CA LEU A 267 -4.11 6.72 15.61
C LEU A 267 -4.06 8.13 16.21
N PRO A 268 -2.87 8.61 16.60
CA PRO A 268 -1.57 7.93 16.50
C PRO A 268 -1.25 7.02 17.70
N GLU A 269 -2.01 7.11 18.79
CA GLU A 269 -1.64 6.56 20.11
C GLU A 269 -1.34 5.07 20.12
N VAL A 270 -2.12 4.28 19.40
CA VAL A 270 -1.94 2.83 19.26
C VAL A 270 -0.54 2.41 18.82
N LEU A 271 0.19 3.28 18.10
CA LEU A 271 1.55 2.98 17.68
C LEU A 271 2.45 2.72 18.89
N TRP A 272 2.51 3.67 19.84
CA TRP A 272 3.39 3.56 21.01
C TRP A 272 2.77 2.81 22.20
N VAL A 273 1.46 2.53 22.18
CA VAL A 273 0.80 1.74 23.23
C VAL A 273 0.84 0.24 22.92
N GLU A 274 0.63 -0.17 21.66
CA GLU A 274 0.46 -1.59 21.30
C GLU A 274 1.41 -2.04 20.17
N LEU A 275 1.53 -1.25 19.10
CA LEU A 275 2.20 -1.73 17.88
C LEU A 275 3.73 -1.82 18.00
N LEU A 276 4.40 -0.89 18.72
CA LEU A 276 5.85 -0.99 18.93
C LEU A 276 6.23 -2.29 19.64
N MET A 277 5.43 -2.70 20.64
CA MET A 277 5.64 -3.97 21.34
C MET A 277 5.41 -5.16 20.40
N LEU A 278 4.31 -5.14 19.64
CA LEU A 278 3.99 -6.17 18.65
C LEU A 278 5.13 -6.36 17.64
N PHE A 279 5.71 -5.27 17.14
CA PHE A 279 6.78 -5.30 16.16
C PHE A 279 8.17 -5.54 16.77
N ARG A 280 8.26 -5.68 18.10
CA ARG A 280 9.53 -5.74 18.84
C ARG A 280 10.46 -4.59 18.41
N LEU A 281 9.89 -3.40 18.33
CA LEU A 281 10.60 -2.15 18.02
C LEU A 281 10.98 -1.48 19.33
N ASP A 282 12.21 -1.72 19.76
CA ASP A 282 12.77 -1.04 20.93
C ASP A 282 12.99 0.44 20.57
N CYS A 283 12.20 1.32 21.19
CA CYS A 283 12.27 2.76 20.99
C CYS A 283 12.78 3.42 22.26
N CYS A 284 13.87 4.18 22.15
CA CYS A 284 14.28 5.06 23.23
C CYS A 284 13.36 6.29 23.32
N GLU A 285 13.55 7.11 24.35
CA GLU A 285 12.75 8.33 24.52
C GLU A 285 12.85 9.27 23.30
N GLN A 286 14.02 9.38 22.68
CA GLN A 286 14.22 10.20 21.49
C GLN A 286 13.42 9.69 20.28
N ASP A 287 13.29 8.37 20.13
CA ASP A 287 12.51 7.77 19.05
C ASP A 287 11.01 8.00 19.28
N LEU A 288 10.54 7.88 20.52
CA LEU A 288 9.15 8.23 20.86
C LEU A 288 8.87 9.72 20.59
N MET A 289 9.82 10.62 20.86
CA MET A 289 9.69 12.04 20.52
C MET A 289 9.60 12.24 19.01
N LYS A 290 10.41 11.54 18.19
CA LYS A 290 10.33 11.60 16.71
C LYS A 290 8.97 11.13 16.21
N LEU A 291 8.45 10.01 16.73
CA LEU A 291 7.14 9.48 16.35
C LEU A 291 6.02 10.49 16.65
N LYS A 292 6.03 11.07 17.86
CA LYS A 292 5.04 12.09 18.27
C LYS A 292 5.16 13.39 17.48
N ALA A 293 6.39 13.85 17.22
CA ALA A 293 6.60 15.02 16.38
C ALA A 293 6.09 14.80 14.95
N ARG A 294 6.36 13.61 14.38
CA ARG A 294 5.87 13.26 13.06
C ARG A 294 4.35 13.13 13.00
N SER A 295 3.72 12.65 14.07
CA SER A 295 2.27 12.47 14.13
C SER A 295 1.48 13.78 14.15
N ALA A 296 2.10 14.87 14.63
CA ALA A 296 1.52 16.21 14.65
C ALA A 296 1.53 16.92 13.27
N LEU A 297 2.15 16.32 12.25
CA LEU A 297 2.29 16.89 10.91
C LEU A 297 1.37 16.18 9.91
N HIS A 298 0.95 16.90 8.87
CA HIS A 298 0.13 16.34 7.80
C HIS A 298 0.85 15.15 7.14
N SER A 299 0.15 14.03 7.02
CA SER A 299 0.74 12.77 6.56
C SER A 299 1.35 12.87 5.16
N LYS A 300 0.74 13.66 4.25
CA LYS A 300 1.21 13.87 2.87
C LYS A 300 2.03 15.15 2.64
N HIS A 301 2.14 16.00 3.66
CA HIS A 301 2.82 17.29 3.57
C HIS A 301 3.66 17.50 4.83
N ARG A 302 4.90 17.02 4.79
CA ARG A 302 5.81 16.90 5.94
C ARG A 302 6.18 18.24 6.63
N HIS A 303 5.79 19.38 6.07
CA HIS A 303 6.06 20.71 6.61
C HIS A 303 4.80 21.45 7.09
N THR A 304 3.64 20.82 6.97
CA THR A 304 2.35 21.42 7.35
C THR A 304 1.86 20.77 8.65
N GLY A 305 1.50 21.58 9.65
CA GLY A 305 0.86 21.07 10.87
C GLY A 305 -0.50 20.43 10.58
N PHE A 306 -0.85 19.36 11.29
CA PHE A 306 -2.17 18.75 11.20
C PHE A 306 -3.13 19.45 12.16
N THR A 307 -4.20 20.03 11.62
CA THR A 307 -5.21 20.79 12.40
C THR A 307 -6.54 20.03 12.53
N GLY A 308 -6.52 18.72 12.32
CA GLY A 308 -7.73 17.90 12.21
C GLY A 308 -8.30 17.85 10.80
N ASP A 309 -9.28 16.96 10.60
CA ASP A 309 -10.01 16.91 9.34
C ASP A 309 -11.06 18.02 9.28
N PRO A 310 -11.19 18.73 8.16
CA PRO A 310 -12.28 19.68 7.98
C PRO A 310 -13.61 18.94 7.94
N ALA A 311 -14.66 19.62 8.37
CA ALA A 311 -16.02 19.09 8.34
C ALA A 311 -16.44 18.67 6.92
N PRO A 312 -17.27 17.62 6.77
CA PRO A 312 -17.85 17.26 5.47
C PRO A 312 -18.62 18.43 4.87
N ALA A 313 -18.46 18.65 3.56
CA ALA A 313 -19.17 19.72 2.85
C ALA A 313 -20.67 19.43 2.65
N VAL A 314 -21.04 18.15 2.69
CA VAL A 314 -22.43 17.65 2.55
C VAL A 314 -22.90 17.18 3.92
N SER A 315 -24.13 17.51 4.29
CA SER A 315 -24.66 17.21 5.61
C SER A 315 -24.78 15.70 5.85
N ALA A 316 -24.60 15.24 7.08
CA ALA A 316 -24.72 13.82 7.43
C ALA A 316 -26.08 13.22 7.00
N GLN A 317 -27.14 14.03 6.96
CA GLN A 317 -28.48 13.63 6.53
C GLN A 317 -28.59 13.32 5.03
N GLU A 318 -27.94 14.10 4.17
CA GLU A 318 -27.92 13.85 2.72
C GLU A 318 -27.11 12.59 2.38
N TRP A 319 -26.06 12.35 3.14
CA TRP A 319 -25.23 11.14 3.09
C TRP A 319 -26.01 9.89 3.52
N GLU A 320 -26.71 9.96 4.65
CA GLU A 320 -27.51 8.86 5.23
C GLU A 320 -28.69 8.42 4.36
N ALA A 321 -29.21 9.32 3.52
CA ALA A 321 -30.23 8.98 2.53
C ALA A 321 -29.71 8.01 1.46
N SER A 322 -28.40 7.98 1.19
CA SER A 322 -27.82 7.09 0.19
C SER A 322 -27.79 5.62 0.66
N THR A 323 -28.21 4.71 -0.22
CA THR A 323 -28.16 3.26 0.04
C THR A 323 -26.72 2.76 0.22
N CYS A 324 -25.77 3.27 -0.58
CA CYS A 324 -24.36 2.90 -0.48
C CYS A 324 -23.75 3.29 0.86
N LEU A 325 -24.01 4.49 1.40
CA LEU A 325 -23.44 4.86 2.69
C LEU A 325 -24.04 4.04 3.84
N ARG A 326 -25.35 3.79 3.82
CA ARG A 326 -25.97 2.89 4.82
C ARG A 326 -25.29 1.53 4.82
N HIS A 327 -24.99 1.00 3.64
CA HIS A 327 -24.25 -0.25 3.49
C HIS A 327 -22.80 -0.14 4.01
N CYS A 328 -22.06 0.92 3.66
CA CYS A 328 -20.73 1.17 4.23
C CYS A 328 -20.75 1.20 5.77
N ASN A 329 -21.73 1.89 6.35
CA ASN A 329 -21.86 2.03 7.80
C ASN A 329 -22.18 0.69 8.46
N GLN A 330 -23.01 -0.15 7.83
CA GLN A 330 -23.29 -1.50 8.32
C GLN A 330 -22.00 -2.32 8.41
N ILE A 331 -21.21 -2.37 7.34
CA ILE A 331 -19.93 -3.11 7.32
C ILE A 331 -18.95 -2.52 8.34
N TYR A 332 -18.86 -1.18 8.41
CA TYR A 332 -18.00 -0.50 9.39
C TYR A 332 -18.34 -0.90 10.84
N LEU A 333 -19.63 -0.95 11.21
CA LEU A 333 -20.05 -1.37 12.54
C LEU A 333 -19.73 -2.84 12.80
N GLN A 334 -19.83 -3.71 11.79
CA GLN A 334 -19.42 -5.11 11.91
C GLN A 334 -17.91 -5.26 12.11
N LEU A 335 -17.09 -4.45 11.42
CA LEU A 335 -15.64 -4.40 11.66
C LEU A 335 -15.32 -3.92 13.08
N GLU A 336 -16.02 -2.91 13.59
CA GLU A 336 -15.86 -2.45 14.97
C GLU A 336 -16.25 -3.52 16.00
N GLU A 337 -17.31 -4.29 15.74
CA GLU A 337 -17.70 -5.41 16.57
C GLU A 337 -16.62 -6.48 16.62
N LEU A 338 -16.05 -6.87 15.46
CA LEU A 338 -14.92 -7.80 15.38
C LEU A 338 -13.69 -7.26 16.12
N ARG A 339 -13.32 -6.00 15.88
CA ARG A 339 -12.16 -5.36 16.51
C ARG A 339 -12.28 -5.34 18.03
N SER A 340 -13.47 -5.07 18.56
CA SER A 340 -13.70 -5.02 20.01
C SER A 340 -13.47 -6.36 20.72
N LYS A 341 -13.58 -7.47 19.99
CA LYS A 341 -13.42 -8.84 20.52
C LYS A 341 -11.96 -9.28 20.56
N VAL A 342 -11.07 -8.66 19.77
CA VAL A 342 -9.66 -9.05 19.63
C VAL A 342 -8.75 -7.91 20.06
N LYS A 343 -8.00 -8.10 21.14
CA LYS A 343 -6.92 -7.16 21.52
C LYS A 343 -5.68 -7.43 20.67
N ILE A 344 -5.01 -6.38 20.19
CA ILE A 344 -3.82 -6.50 19.33
C ILE A 344 -2.74 -7.36 20.01
N CYS A 345 -2.53 -7.20 21.31
CA CYS A 345 -1.53 -7.98 22.05
C CYS A 345 -1.88 -9.46 22.32
N LYS A 346 -3.10 -9.94 21.99
CA LYS A 346 -3.47 -11.37 22.12
C LYS A 346 -3.22 -12.18 20.86
N VAL A 347 -2.98 -11.52 19.72
CA VAL A 347 -2.76 -12.16 18.41
C VAL A 347 -1.38 -12.86 18.33
N VAL A 348 -0.46 -12.55 19.23
CA VAL A 348 0.94 -13.04 19.20
C VAL A 348 1.16 -14.30 20.05
N SER A 349 0.12 -14.81 20.72
CA SER A 349 0.23 -15.93 21.66
C SER A 349 -0.13 -17.30 21.05
N GLY A 350 -0.35 -17.37 19.74
CA GLY A 350 -0.85 -18.55 19.02
C GLY A 350 0.19 -19.23 18.15
#